data_AF-A0A7L5FXR9-F1
#
_entry.id   AF-A0A7L5FXR9-F1
#
_cell.length_a   1.000
_cell.length_b   1.000
_cell.length_c   1.000
_cell.angle_alpha   90.00
_cell.angle_beta   90.00
_cell.angle_gamma   90.00
#
_symmetry.space_group_name_H-M   'P 1'
#
loop_
_entity.id
_entity.type
_entity.pdbx_description
1 polymer ?
#
loop_
_entity_poly.entity_id
_entity_poly.type
_entity_poly.pdbx_seq_one_letter_code
_entity_poly.pdbx_strand_id
1 'polypeptide(L)'
;MKKLILRLTLPLTLISFGIITKWSYGIAIDAKDVFFYGFPMIYKCEGFHTSLSTQYFLTEMIINLLTYFVFWLIITLFINRIWKINIPKRIAKIFWIGFGVLFFGFVYLSNDLDDRYLIKREFDVKIFDSGITIFGIHSTDREKYQTEMKNWDGK
;
A
#
# COMPACT_ATOMS: atom_id res chain seq x y z
N MET A 1 18.80 19.47 5.44
CA MET A 1 17.49 18.78 5.52
C MET A 1 16.85 18.54 4.16
N LYS A 2 16.51 19.56 3.36
CA LYS A 2 15.83 19.37 2.05
C LYS A 2 16.52 18.34 1.13
N LYS A 3 17.86 18.39 1.03
CA LYS A 3 18.66 17.43 0.24
C LYS A 3 18.60 16.00 0.78
N LEU A 4 18.50 15.81 2.10
CA LEU A 4 18.42 14.48 2.71
C LEU A 4 17.03 13.88 2.49
N ILE A 5 15.98 14.69 2.64
CA ILE A 5 14.59 14.29 2.41
C ILE A 5 14.41 13.73 1.00
N LEU A 6 14.82 14.49 -0.03
CA LEU A 6 14.65 14.08 -1.43
C LEU A 6 15.60 12.95 -1.88
N ARG A 7 16.72 12.75 -1.19
CA ARG A 7 17.72 11.74 -1.59
C ARG A 7 17.63 10.44 -0.79
N LEU A 8 16.92 10.43 0.33
CA LEU A 8 16.84 9.28 1.21
C LEU A 8 15.45 9.08 1.79
N THR A 9 14.92 10.05 2.54
CA THR A 9 13.65 9.88 3.26
C THR A 9 12.50 9.53 2.32
N LEU A 10 12.34 10.29 1.23
CA LEU A 10 11.28 10.08 0.26
C LEU A 10 11.48 8.77 -0.55
N PRO A 11 12.70 8.45 -1.05
CA PRO A 11 12.98 7.13 -1.61
C PRO A 11 12.61 5.95 -0.70
N LEU A 12 13.05 5.96 0.56
CA LEU A 12 12.73 4.91 1.52
C LEU A 12 11.23 4.81 1.79
N THR A 13 10.54 5.96 1.85
CA THR A 13 9.09 6.01 1.97
C THR A 13 8.41 5.28 0.82
N LEU A 14 8.78 5.59 -0.42
CA LEU A 14 8.18 4.99 -1.62
C LEU A 14 8.47 3.49 -1.72
N ILE A 15 9.70 3.08 -1.40
CA ILE A 15 10.08 1.66 -1.37
C ILE A 15 9.25 0.91 -0.33
N SER A 16 9.21 1.40 0.91
CA SER A 16 8.46 0.73 1.98
C SER A 16 6.96 0.73 1.71
N PHE A 17 6.39 1.83 1.21
CA PHE A 17 4.97 1.93 0.87
C PHE A 17 4.57 0.93 -0.24
N GLY A 18 5.44 0.72 -1.23
CA GLY A 18 5.19 -0.23 -2.31
C GLY A 18 5.39 -1.70 -1.93
N ILE A 19 6.26 -2.00 -0.95
CA ILE A 19 6.67 -3.37 -0.62
C ILE A 19 5.96 -3.91 0.62
N ILE A 20 5.92 -3.11 1.69
CA ILE A 20 5.44 -3.54 3.01
C ILE A 20 4.08 -2.92 3.22
N THR A 21 3.06 -3.75 3.38
CA THR A 21 1.71 -3.28 3.70
C THR A 21 0.99 -4.29 4.59
N LYS A 22 -0.09 -3.84 5.22
CA LYS A 22 -1.02 -4.74 5.90
C LYS A 22 -2.00 -5.28 4.86
N TRP A 23 -2.21 -6.59 4.86
CA TRP A 23 -3.33 -7.22 4.16
C TRP A 23 -4.44 -7.52 5.17
N SER A 24 -5.69 -7.52 4.72
CA SER A 24 -6.84 -7.83 5.56
C SER A 24 -7.87 -8.56 4.72
N TYR A 25 -8.31 -9.72 5.17
CA TYR A 25 -9.43 -10.42 4.56
C TYR A 25 -10.73 -9.95 5.20
N GLY A 26 -11.66 -9.50 4.37
CA GLY A 26 -12.90 -8.91 4.84
C GLY A 26 -14.05 -9.07 3.85
N ILE A 27 -15.26 -8.83 4.34
CA ILE A 27 -16.44 -8.65 3.50
C ILE A 27 -16.71 -7.15 3.41
N ALA A 28 -16.81 -6.63 2.20
CA ALA A 28 -17.45 -5.34 1.97
C ALA A 28 -18.96 -5.53 2.15
N ILE A 29 -19.56 -4.78 3.07
CA ILE A 29 -21.01 -4.83 3.31
C ILE A 29 -21.71 -4.49 1.99
N ASP A 30 -22.66 -5.33 1.58
CA ASP A 30 -23.36 -5.32 0.29
C ASP A 30 -22.50 -5.69 -0.95
N ALA A 31 -21.34 -6.32 -0.77
CA ALA A 31 -20.47 -6.79 -1.85
C ALA A 31 -19.76 -8.12 -1.52
N LYS A 32 -18.72 -8.44 -2.30
CA LYS A 32 -17.98 -9.72 -2.25
C LYS A 32 -16.93 -9.73 -1.15
N ASP A 33 -16.54 -10.94 -0.71
CA ASP A 33 -15.33 -11.16 0.07
C ASP A 33 -14.07 -10.85 -0.76
N VAL A 34 -13.21 -9.99 -0.23
CA VAL A 34 -12.00 -9.54 -0.92
C VAL A 34 -10.84 -9.33 0.04
N PHE A 35 -9.63 -9.36 -0.52
CA PHE A 35 -8.44 -8.90 0.18
C PHE A 35 -8.31 -7.38 0.05
N PHE A 36 -8.21 -6.74 1.21
CA PHE A 36 -7.93 -5.33 1.37
C PHE A 36 -6.46 -5.12 1.72
N TYR A 37 -5.90 -4.00 1.28
CA TYR A 37 -4.52 -3.64 1.60
C TYR A 37 -4.40 -2.21 2.06
N GLY A 38 -3.50 -2.00 3.01
CA GLY A 38 -3.14 -0.67 3.49
C GLY A 38 -2.90 -0.59 4.98
N PHE A 39 -2.02 0.33 5.36
CA PHE A 39 -1.74 0.67 6.75
C PHE A 39 -1.45 2.17 6.88
N PRO A 40 -2.09 2.89 7.83
CA PRO A 40 -3.07 2.39 8.80
C PRO A 40 -4.48 2.18 8.23
N MET A 41 -4.79 2.73 7.05
CA MET A 41 -6.11 2.66 6.43
C MET A 41 -6.12 1.72 5.22
N ILE A 42 -7.25 1.11 4.92
CA ILE A 42 -7.44 0.34 3.69
C ILE A 42 -7.46 1.32 2.52
N TYR A 43 -6.48 1.23 1.62
CA TYR A 43 -6.40 2.12 0.45
C TYR A 43 -6.58 1.38 -0.89
N LYS A 44 -6.54 0.05 -0.91
CA LYS A 44 -6.82 -0.70 -2.13
C LYS A 44 -7.49 -2.04 -1.88
N CYS A 45 -8.25 -2.52 -2.86
CA CYS A 45 -8.81 -3.86 -2.94
C CYS A 45 -9.04 -4.29 -4.39
N GLU A 46 -9.39 -5.56 -4.59
CA GLU A 46 -9.87 -6.05 -5.89
C GLU A 46 -11.12 -5.27 -6.35
N GLY A 47 -11.23 -5.01 -7.65
CA GLY A 47 -12.39 -4.39 -8.26
C GLY A 47 -13.59 -5.32 -8.30
N PHE A 48 -14.78 -4.76 -8.07
CA PHE A 48 -16.02 -5.55 -8.00
C PHE A 48 -16.65 -5.85 -9.36
N HIS A 49 -16.30 -5.08 -10.40
CA HIS A 49 -16.99 -5.12 -11.70
C HIS A 49 -16.14 -5.68 -12.85
N THR A 50 -14.81 -5.60 -12.76
CA THR A 50 -13.89 -6.03 -13.81
C THR A 50 -12.89 -7.00 -13.22
N SER A 51 -12.75 -8.18 -13.82
CA SER A 51 -11.71 -9.14 -13.43
C SER A 51 -10.33 -8.51 -13.56
N LEU A 52 -9.45 -8.73 -12.59
CA LEU A 52 -8.08 -8.19 -12.50
C LEU A 52 -7.96 -6.68 -12.24
N SER A 53 -9.06 -5.91 -12.22
CA SER A 53 -8.96 -4.49 -11.86
C SER A 53 -8.78 -4.31 -10.36
N THR A 54 -8.14 -3.20 -10.00
CA THR A 54 -7.91 -2.76 -8.63
C THR A 54 -8.68 -1.47 -8.37
N GLN A 55 -9.27 -1.35 -7.19
CA GLN A 55 -9.83 -0.10 -6.69
C GLN A 55 -8.84 0.53 -5.72
N TYR A 56 -8.55 1.82 -5.92
CA TYR A 56 -7.72 2.65 -5.05
C TYR A 56 -8.56 3.74 -4.40
N PHE A 57 -8.37 3.95 -3.10
CA PHE A 57 -8.98 5.01 -2.30
C PHE A 57 -7.94 6.08 -1.98
N LEU A 58 -8.02 7.20 -2.68
CA LEU A 58 -6.95 8.21 -2.72
C LEU A 58 -6.73 8.88 -1.36
N THR A 59 -7.78 9.15 -0.60
CA THR A 59 -7.66 9.78 0.73
C THR A 59 -6.89 8.88 1.69
N GLU A 60 -7.28 7.62 1.78
CA GLU A 60 -6.64 6.60 2.60
C GLU A 60 -5.21 6.32 2.13
N MET A 61 -4.98 6.33 0.82
CA MET A 61 -3.65 6.18 0.22
C MET A 61 -2.71 7.32 0.64
N ILE A 62 -3.19 8.57 0.64
CA ILE A 62 -2.43 9.74 1.08
C ILE A 62 -2.09 9.63 2.57
N ILE A 63 -3.07 9.26 3.41
CA ILE A 63 -2.85 9.10 4.86
C ILE A 63 -1.80 8.02 5.13
N ASN A 64 -1.89 6.89 4.42
CA ASN A 64 -0.89 5.83 4.51
C ASN A 64 0.48 6.33 4.05
N LEU A 65 0.59 6.95 2.88
CA LEU A 65 1.86 7.48 2.38
C LEU A 65 2.49 8.49 3.37
N LEU A 66 1.69 9.37 3.96
CA LEU A 66 2.14 10.31 4.99
C LEU A 66 2.60 9.59 6.26
N THR A 67 1.94 8.51 6.66
CA THR A 67 2.36 7.68 7.81
C THR A 67 3.75 7.09 7.58
N TYR A 68 3.98 6.50 6.40
CA TYR A 68 5.29 5.97 6.02
C TYR A 68 6.34 7.08 5.93
N PHE A 69 5.95 8.25 5.40
CA PHE A 69 6.83 9.40 5.31
C PHE A 69 7.27 9.90 6.69
N VAL A 70 6.33 10.06 7.64
CA VAL A 70 6.62 10.49 9.00
C VAL A 70 7.52 9.48 9.71
N PHE A 71 7.24 8.18 9.57
CA PHE A 71 8.08 7.10 10.10
C PHE A 71 9.52 7.22 9.61
N TRP A 72 9.73 7.29 8.29
CA TRP A 72 11.07 7.42 7.71
C TRP A 72 11.72 8.77 8.01
N LEU A 73 10.93 9.84 8.11
CA LEU A 73 11.44 11.15 8.49
C LEU A 73 12.03 11.07 9.90
N ILE A 74 11.32 10.53 10.88
CA ILE A 74 11.82 10.36 12.26
C ILE A 74 13.12 9.54 12.26
N ILE A 75 13.14 8.40 11.57
CA ILE A 75 14.33 7.53 11.50
C ILE A 75 15.51 8.28 10.87
N THR A 76 15.32 8.87 9.70
CA THR A 76 16.40 9.57 8.98
C THR A 76 16.90 10.79 9.76
N LEU A 77 16.03 11.49 10.49
CA LEU A 77 16.42 12.58 11.39
C LEU A 77 17.27 12.06 12.56
N PHE A 78 16.82 10.98 13.20
CA PHE A 78 17.52 10.39 14.34
C PHE A 78 18.91 9.87 13.95
N ILE A 79 19.00 9.10 12.85
CA ILE A 79 20.28 8.61 12.34
C ILE A 79 21.17 9.79 11.92
N ASN A 80 20.63 10.79 11.22
CA ASN A 80 21.42 11.94 10.80
C ASN A 80 21.96 12.79 11.96
N ARG A 81 21.32 12.71 13.14
CA ARG A 81 21.81 13.33 14.38
C ARG A 81 23.02 12.58 14.95
N ILE A 82 23.07 11.26 14.84
CA ILE A 82 24.17 10.41 15.34
C ILE A 82 25.31 10.35 14.31
N TRP A 83 24.98 10.06 13.06
CA TRP A 83 25.90 9.98 11.94
C TRP A 83 25.42 10.83 10.77
N LYS A 84 26.23 11.80 10.36
CA LYS A 84 25.88 12.71 9.27
C LYS A 84 25.74 11.95 7.95
N ILE A 85 24.52 11.79 7.49
CA ILE A 85 24.21 11.01 6.29
C ILE A 85 24.51 11.87 5.04
N ASN A 86 25.35 11.35 4.15
CA ASN A 86 25.65 12.00 2.88
C ASN A 86 25.39 11.06 1.70
N ILE A 87 24.22 11.19 1.08
CA ILE A 87 23.87 10.41 -0.11
C ILE A 87 24.42 11.09 -1.38
N PRO A 88 25.25 10.40 -2.19
CA PRO A 88 25.73 10.90 -3.46
C PRO A 88 24.60 11.25 -4.42
N LYS A 89 24.76 12.36 -5.16
CA LYS A 89 23.78 12.82 -6.15
C LYS A 89 23.47 11.76 -7.22
N ARG A 90 24.46 10.96 -7.60
CA ARG A 90 24.33 9.90 -8.63
C ARG A 90 23.33 8.83 -8.20
N ILE A 91 23.43 8.34 -6.97
CA ILE A 91 22.53 7.31 -6.42
C ILE A 91 21.08 7.82 -6.41
N ALA A 92 20.86 9.03 -5.88
CA ALA A 92 19.53 9.63 -5.88
C ALA A 92 18.97 9.81 -7.30
N LYS A 93 19.80 10.22 -8.27
CA LYS A 93 19.37 10.36 -9.66
C LYS A 93 18.94 9.02 -10.26
N ILE A 94 19.73 7.96 -10.05
CA ILE A 94 19.41 6.60 -10.53
C ILE A 94 18.08 6.14 -9.93
N PHE A 95 17.89 6.33 -8.63
CA PHE A 95 16.63 6.00 -7.97
C PHE A 95 15.44 6.73 -8.61
N TRP A 96 15.52 8.05 -8.79
CA TRP A 96 14.40 8.82 -9.35
C TRP A 96 14.09 8.47 -10.81
N ILE A 97 15.11 8.16 -11.62
CA ILE A 97 14.91 7.66 -12.99
C ILE A 97 14.21 6.31 -12.96
N GLY A 98 14.71 5.35 -12.16
CA GLY A 98 14.12 4.02 -12.04
C GLY A 98 12.69 4.06 -11.50
N PHE A 99 12.45 4.85 -10.46
CA PHE A 99 11.11 5.07 -9.92
C PHE A 99 10.17 5.68 -10.97
N GLY A 100 10.65 6.68 -11.74
CA GLY A 100 9.86 7.27 -12.82
C GLY A 100 9.44 6.24 -13.86
N VAL A 101 10.39 5.42 -14.35
CA VAL A 101 10.10 4.35 -15.32
C VAL A 101 9.08 3.35 -14.76
N LEU A 102 9.26 2.88 -13.53
CA LEU A 102 8.33 1.95 -12.88
C LEU A 102 6.96 2.58 -12.67
N PHE A 103 6.90 3.85 -12.27
CA PHE A 103 5.65 4.58 -12.08
C PHE A 103 4.88 4.75 -13.39
N PHE A 104 5.56 5.13 -14.49
CA PHE A 104 4.92 5.21 -15.80
C PHE A 104 4.43 3.84 -16.29
N GLY A 105 5.22 2.78 -16.08
CA GLY A 105 4.79 1.42 -16.37
C GLY A 105 3.54 1.02 -15.56
N PHE A 106 3.50 1.37 -14.28
CA PHE A 106 2.33 1.16 -13.43
C PHE A 106 1.10 1.92 -13.94
N VAL A 107 1.24 3.20 -14.28
CA VAL A 107 0.12 4.01 -14.83
C VAL A 107 -0.40 3.42 -16.13
N TYR A 108 0.48 2.97 -17.01
CA TYR A 108 0.10 2.29 -18.26
C TYR A 108 -0.71 1.01 -17.99
N LEU A 109 -0.19 0.12 -17.14
CA LEU A 109 -0.88 -1.13 -16.78
C LEU A 109 -2.21 -0.86 -16.08
N SER A 110 -2.25 0.14 -15.21
CA SER A 110 -3.46 0.53 -14.49
C SER A 110 -4.58 0.99 -15.45
N ASN A 111 -4.20 1.67 -16.54
CA ASN A 111 -5.15 2.05 -17.58
C ASN A 111 -5.64 0.85 -18.39
N ASP A 112 -4.74 -0.09 -18.73
CA ASP A 112 -5.07 -1.31 -19.48
C ASP A 112 -5.97 -2.27 -18.67
N LEU A 113 -5.75 -2.35 -17.35
CA LEU A 113 -6.52 -3.19 -16.42
C LEU A 113 -7.82 -2.55 -15.93
N ASP A 114 -8.16 -1.34 -16.38
CA ASP A 114 -9.36 -0.60 -15.97
C ASP A 114 -9.46 -0.42 -14.43
N ASP A 115 -8.31 -0.10 -13.81
CA ASP A 115 -8.25 0.23 -12.38
C ASP A 115 -9.05 1.50 -12.07
N ARG A 116 -9.71 1.50 -10.92
CA ARG A 116 -10.54 2.64 -10.49
C ARG A 116 -9.87 3.42 -9.37
N TYR A 117 -9.92 4.74 -9.49
CA TYR A 117 -9.40 5.68 -8.51
C TYR A 117 -10.55 6.48 -7.91
N LEU A 118 -10.93 6.13 -6.68
CA LEU A 118 -11.99 6.77 -5.92
C LEU A 118 -11.38 7.74 -4.91
N ILE A 119 -12.05 8.86 -4.65
CA ILE A 119 -11.57 9.84 -3.68
C ILE A 119 -11.49 9.24 -2.28
N LYS A 120 -12.51 8.46 -1.90
CA LYS A 120 -12.66 7.83 -0.58
C LYS A 120 -13.39 6.51 -0.72
N ARG A 121 -13.20 5.59 0.22
CA ARG A 121 -14.01 4.36 0.31
C ARG A 121 -15.44 4.69 0.77
N GLU A 122 -16.44 4.19 0.04
CA GLU A 122 -17.87 4.49 0.26
C GLU A 122 -18.67 3.34 0.90
N PHE A 123 -18.04 2.19 1.10
CA PHE A 123 -18.67 1.01 1.68
C PHE A 123 -18.01 0.64 3.00
N ASP A 124 -18.74 0.01 3.91
CA ASP A 124 -18.19 -0.51 5.16
C ASP A 124 -17.56 -1.89 4.98
N VAL A 125 -16.59 -2.21 5.84
CA VAL A 125 -15.81 -3.45 5.77
C VAL A 125 -15.82 -4.15 7.12
N LYS A 126 -16.15 -5.44 7.10
CA LYS A 126 -16.00 -6.33 8.25
C LYS A 126 -14.74 -7.16 8.06
N ILE A 127 -13.71 -6.91 8.87
CA ILE A 127 -12.41 -7.58 8.78
C ILE A 127 -12.45 -8.84 9.66
N PHE A 128 -12.04 -9.98 9.10
CA PHE A 128 -11.99 -11.27 9.79
C PHE A 128 -10.58 -11.68 10.16
N ASP A 129 -9.64 -11.50 9.23
CA ASP A 129 -8.23 -11.76 9.47
C ASP A 129 -7.37 -10.66 8.86
N SER A 130 -6.18 -10.47 9.42
CA SER A 130 -5.22 -9.52 8.87
C SER A 130 -3.79 -9.86 9.26
N GLY A 131 -2.86 -9.48 8.40
CA GLY A 131 -1.45 -9.68 8.65
C GLY A 131 -0.60 -8.66 7.92
N ILE A 132 0.71 -8.80 8.06
CA ILE A 132 1.68 -8.03 7.30
C ILE A 132 2.08 -8.85 6.08
N THR A 133 2.18 -8.21 4.93
CA THR A 133 2.73 -8.81 3.72
C THR A 133 3.91 -7.98 3.21
N ILE A 134 4.86 -8.70 2.61
CA ILE A 134 6.02 -8.15 1.93
C ILE A 134 5.89 -8.58 0.47
N PHE A 135 5.92 -7.62 -0.46
CA PHE A 135 5.66 -7.85 -1.89
C PHE A 135 4.29 -8.47 -2.20
N GLY A 136 3.30 -8.30 -1.31
CA GLY A 136 1.98 -8.91 -1.49
C GLY A 136 1.95 -10.43 -1.33
N ILE A 137 3.06 -11.05 -0.93
CA ILE A 137 3.15 -12.50 -0.69
C ILE A 137 2.45 -12.82 0.64
N HIS A 138 1.32 -13.49 0.56
CA HIS A 138 0.56 -14.05 1.69
C HIS A 138 -0.39 -15.13 1.15
N SER A 139 -0.98 -15.94 2.05
CA SER A 139 -1.98 -16.93 1.63
C SER A 139 -3.24 -16.23 1.13
N THR A 140 -3.58 -16.47 -0.13
CA THR A 140 -4.81 -15.98 -0.79
C THR A 140 -5.92 -17.04 -0.83
N ASP A 141 -5.72 -18.16 -0.13
CA ASP A 141 -6.70 -19.24 -0.05
C ASP A 141 -7.98 -18.74 0.66
N ARG A 142 -9.04 -18.58 -0.13
CA ARG A 142 -10.34 -18.09 0.33
C ARG A 142 -11.12 -19.17 1.08
N GLU A 143 -10.88 -20.45 0.80
CA GLU A 143 -11.67 -21.54 1.40
C GLU A 143 -11.50 -21.59 2.90
N LYS A 144 -10.26 -21.37 3.37
CA LYS A 144 -9.94 -21.24 4.79
C LYS A 144 -10.83 -20.17 5.45
N TYR A 145 -10.84 -18.96 4.90
CA TYR A 145 -11.55 -17.83 5.52
C TYR A 145 -13.07 -17.94 5.37
N GLN A 146 -13.57 -18.48 4.26
CA GLN A 146 -14.99 -18.75 4.08
C GLN A 146 -15.51 -19.80 5.08
N THR A 147 -14.70 -20.80 5.41
CA THR A 147 -15.02 -21.79 6.44
C THR A 147 -15.05 -21.14 7.83
N GLU A 148 -14.06 -20.30 8.15
CA GLU A 148 -14.02 -19.55 9.41
C GLU A 148 -15.22 -18.60 9.55
N MET A 149 -15.62 -17.91 8.48
CA MET A 149 -16.82 -17.07 8.44
C MET A 149 -18.11 -17.86 8.71
N LYS A 150 -18.32 -18.98 8.03
CA LYS A 150 -19.52 -19.83 8.23
C LYS A 150 -19.65 -20.31 9.68
N ASN A 151 -18.52 -20.62 10.32
CA ASN A 151 -18.49 -21.03 11.72
C ASN A 151 -18.77 -19.88 12.69
N TRP A 152 -18.60 -18.63 12.25
CA TRP A 152 -18.84 -17.43 13.06
C TRP A 152 -20.29 -16.98 13.04
N ASP A 153 -20.97 -17.06 11.88
CA ASP A 153 -22.42 -16.76 11.75
C ASP A 153 -23.32 -17.87 12.33
N GLY A 154 -22.78 -19.07 12.55
CA GLY A 154 -23.48 -20.21 13.17
C GLY A 154 -23.50 -20.22 14.70
N LYS A 155 -23.05 -19.14 15.36
CA LYS A 155 -23.11 -18.92 16.82
C LYS A 155 -24.02 -17.76 17.16
#